data_AF-A0A939KJ44-F1
#
_entry.id   AF-A0A939KJ44-F1
#
_cell.length_a   1.000
_cell.length_b   1.000
_cell.length_c   1.000
_cell.angle_alpha   90.00
_cell.angle_beta   90.00
_cell.angle_gamma   90.00
#
_symmetry.space_group_name_H-M   'P 1'
#
loop_
_entity.id
_entity.type
_entity.pdbx_description
1 polymer ?
#
loop_
_entity_poly.entity_id
_entity_poly.type
_entity_poly.pdbx_seq_one_letter_code
_entity_poly.pdbx_strand_id
1 'polypeptide(L)'
;MAETLLEGETVKAVAKRYELIPSTVSDWRRMARQGKLVLPNLDGMDFVPVEIEVPAPVAEPLPVTSSSTIDLIRGDVTVRLDAGTPAARIADIARALAT
;
A
#
# COMPACT_ATOMS: atom_id res chain seq x y z
N MET A 1 17.70 -13.76 22.62
CA MET A 1 17.41 -15.18 22.49
C MET A 1 16.02 -15.33 21.89
N ALA A 2 15.82 -16.24 20.93
CA ALA A 2 14.49 -16.46 20.34
C ALA A 2 13.61 -17.27 21.31
N GLU A 3 12.46 -16.73 21.72
CA GLU A 3 11.58 -17.32 22.74
C GLU A 3 11.15 -18.75 22.45
N THR A 4 11.00 -19.13 21.16
CA THR A 4 10.69 -20.51 20.73
C THR A 4 11.77 -21.55 21.07
N LEU A 5 12.95 -21.11 21.51
CA LEU A 5 14.07 -21.98 21.89
C LEU A 5 14.18 -22.14 23.41
N LEU A 6 13.32 -21.47 24.18
CA LEU A 6 13.21 -21.68 25.62
C LEU A 6 12.52 -23.03 25.89
N GLU A 7 13.01 -23.75 26.89
CA GLU A 7 12.50 -25.07 27.24
C GLU A 7 11.04 -24.95 27.72
N GLY A 8 10.11 -25.62 27.01
CA GLY A 8 8.67 -25.58 27.30
C GLY A 8 7.83 -24.62 26.45
N GLU A 9 8.44 -23.72 25.67
CA GLU A 9 7.72 -22.84 24.73
C GLU A 9 7.38 -23.60 23.43
N THR A 10 6.13 -23.50 22.98
CA THR A 10 5.70 -24.11 21.70
C THR A 10 5.61 -23.05 20.62
N VAL A 11 5.93 -23.42 19.37
CA VAL A 11 5.80 -22.53 18.20
C VAL A 11 4.39 -21.91 18.11
N LYS A 12 3.36 -22.67 18.46
CA LYS A 12 1.96 -22.21 18.45
C LYS A 12 1.67 -21.17 19.54
N ALA A 13 2.26 -21.34 20.72
CA ALA A 13 2.10 -20.39 21.83
C ALA A 13 2.78 -19.06 21.51
N VAL A 14 4.03 -19.09 21.02
CA VAL A 14 4.76 -17.89 20.61
C VAL A 14 4.06 -17.19 19.44
N ALA A 15 3.63 -17.95 18.42
CA ALA A 15 2.91 -17.38 17.29
C ALA A 15 1.63 -16.66 17.72
N LYS A 16 0.86 -17.24 18.66
CA LYS A 16 -0.35 -16.61 19.19
C LYS A 16 -0.07 -15.31 19.96
N ARG A 17 1.03 -15.24 20.73
CA ARG A 17 1.40 -14.06 21.53
C ARG A 17 1.71 -12.83 20.68
N TYR A 18 2.28 -13.04 19.50
CA TYR A 18 2.68 -11.98 18.57
C TYR A 18 1.78 -11.90 17.32
N GLU A 19 0.63 -12.57 17.34
CA GLU A 19 -0.32 -12.61 16.21
C GLU A 19 0.32 -13.07 14.88
N LEU A 20 1.34 -13.92 14.99
CA LEU A 20 2.07 -14.47 13.85
C LEU A 20 1.44 -15.77 13.36
N ILE A 21 1.69 -16.09 12.09
CA ILE A 21 1.34 -17.39 11.51
C ILE A 21 2.35 -18.45 12.02
N PRO A 22 1.91 -19.59 12.55
CA PRO A 22 2.82 -20.63 13.08
C PRO A 22 3.85 -21.17 12.06
N SER A 23 3.50 -21.21 10.78
CA SER A 23 4.41 -21.60 9.70
C SER A 23 5.56 -20.61 9.54
N THR A 24 5.29 -19.30 9.61
CA THR A 24 6.30 -18.24 9.56
C THR A 24 7.34 -18.40 10.66
N VAL A 25 6.91 -18.67 11.89
CA VAL A 25 7.81 -18.92 13.02
C VAL A 25 8.67 -20.18 12.79
N SER A 26 8.09 -21.22 12.20
CA SER A 26 8.81 -22.45 11.84
C SER A 26 9.87 -22.21 10.75
N ASP A 27 9.54 -21.41 9.74
CA ASP A 27 10.44 -21.02 8.66
C ASP A 27 11.59 -20.15 9.18
N TRP A 28 11.30 -19.19 10.06
CA TRP A 28 12.34 -18.38 10.72
C TRP A 28 13.28 -19.24 11.57
N ARG A 29 12.75 -20.20 12.32
CA ARG A 29 13.57 -21.17 13.08
C ARG A 29 14.43 -22.04 12.17
N ARG A 30 13.96 -22.37 10.96
CA ARG A 30 14.75 -23.08 9.95
C ARG A 30 15.85 -22.18 9.37
N MET A 31 15.52 -20.94 9.00
CA MET A 31 16.49 -19.99 8.45
C MET A 31 17.60 -19.63 9.44
N ALA A 32 17.25 -19.47 10.72
CA ALA A 32 18.23 -19.24 11.79
C ALA A 32 19.22 -20.40 11.91
N ARG A 33 18.74 -21.65 11.92
CA ARG A 33 19.61 -22.85 11.94
C ARG A 33 20.49 -22.98 10.70
N GLN A 34 20.04 -22.46 9.56
CA GLN A 34 20.81 -22.43 8.31
C GLN A 34 21.79 -21.24 8.23
N GLY A 35 21.84 -20.38 9.26
CA GLY A 35 22.65 -19.15 9.24
C GLY A 35 22.17 -18.09 8.24
N LYS A 36 20.99 -18.27 7.65
CA LYS A 36 20.36 -17.33 6.70
C LYS A 36 19.63 -16.19 7.40
N LEU A 37 19.29 -16.39 8.66
CA LEU A 37 18.73 -15.38 9.53
C LEU A 37 19.74 -15.11 10.64
N VAL A 38 20.31 -13.91 10.66
CA VAL A 38 21.19 -13.47 11.73
C VAL A 38 20.33 -13.30 12.98
N LEU A 39 20.52 -14.17 13.97
CA LEU A 39 19.95 -13.99 15.29
C LEU A 39 20.97 -13.19 16.12
N PRO A 40 20.73 -11.90 16.40
CA PRO A 40 21.60 -11.17 17.30
C PRO A 40 21.59 -11.84 18.68
N ASN A 41 22.76 -11.88 19.33
CA ASN A 41 22.83 -12.24 20.73
C ASN A 41 22.09 -11.13 21.52
N LEU A 42 20.88 -11.42 22.03
CA LEU A 42 20.08 -10.38 22.69
C LEU A 42 20.53 -10.10 24.13
N ASP A 43 21.56 -10.79 24.66
CA ASP A 43 22.10 -10.47 25.98
C ASP A 43 22.66 -9.05 25.96
N GLY A 44 21.96 -8.13 26.64
CA GLY A 44 22.33 -6.72 26.74
C GLY A 44 21.93 -5.85 25.54
N MET A 45 21.09 -6.33 24.62
CA MET A 45 20.53 -5.50 23.55
C MET A 45 19.11 -5.03 23.88
N ASP A 46 18.94 -3.73 24.10
CA ASP A 46 17.63 -3.09 24.09
C ASP A 46 17.25 -2.73 22.65
N PHE A 47 16.03 -3.09 22.26
CA PHE A 47 15.44 -2.57 21.03
C PHE A 47 15.10 -1.10 21.24
N VAL A 48 15.86 -0.21 20.61
CA VAL A 48 15.46 1.20 20.50
C VAL A 48 14.20 1.24 19.64
N PRO A 49 13.07 1.79 20.12
CA PRO A 49 11.91 1.98 19.28
C PRO A 49 12.32 2.84 18.08
N VAL A 50 11.98 2.39 16.88
CA VAL A 50 12.14 3.22 15.68
C VAL A 50 11.24 4.44 15.89
N GLU A 51 11.86 5.59 16.11
CA GLU A 51 11.23 6.89 15.94
C GLU A 51 10.77 6.93 14.47
N ILE A 52 9.47 6.67 14.25
CA ILE A 52 8.87 6.97 12.97
C ILE A 52 8.88 8.49 12.92
N GLU A 53 9.83 9.06 12.19
CA GLU A 53 9.78 10.48 11.82
C GLU A 53 8.38 10.68 11.23
N VAL A 54 7.55 11.44 11.93
CA VAL A 54 6.23 11.83 11.44
C VAL A 54 6.54 12.41 10.06
N PRO A 55 6.02 11.81 8.97
CA PRO A 55 6.29 12.34 7.65
C PRO A 55 5.97 13.81 7.73
N ALA A 56 6.96 14.67 7.44
CA ALA A 56 6.70 16.09 7.24
C ALA A 56 5.43 16.16 6.40
N PRO A 57 4.40 16.94 6.82
CA PRO A 57 3.09 16.88 6.21
C PRO A 57 3.31 16.91 4.71
N VAL A 58 3.04 15.77 4.07
CA VAL A 58 3.18 15.66 2.63
C VAL A 58 2.28 16.78 2.16
N ALA A 59 2.87 17.82 1.57
CA ALA A 59 2.10 18.91 1.02
C ALA A 59 0.97 18.23 0.25
N GLU A 60 -0.27 18.51 0.65
CA GLU A 60 -1.43 17.93 -0.02
C GLU A 60 -1.12 18.03 -1.50
N PRO A 61 -1.17 16.91 -2.25
CA PRO A 61 -0.93 16.97 -3.68
C PRO A 61 -1.83 18.10 -4.16
N LEU A 62 -1.20 19.19 -4.63
CA LEU A 62 -1.94 20.33 -5.20
C LEU A 62 -3.02 19.69 -6.05
N PRO A 63 -4.30 20.04 -5.85
CA PRO A 63 -5.40 19.34 -6.50
C PRO A 63 -4.96 19.20 -7.94
N VAL A 64 -4.69 17.96 -8.34
CA VAL A 64 -4.27 17.74 -9.71
C VAL A 64 -5.48 18.28 -10.44
N THR A 65 -5.31 19.40 -11.13
CA THR A 65 -6.25 19.79 -12.15
C THR A 65 -6.01 18.75 -13.20
N SER A 66 -6.52 17.54 -12.95
CA SER A 66 -6.80 16.57 -13.96
C SER A 66 -7.70 17.38 -14.88
N SER A 67 -7.10 17.87 -15.96
CA SER A 67 -7.79 18.31 -17.15
C SER A 67 -8.47 17.05 -17.67
N SER A 68 -9.49 16.63 -16.95
CA SER A 68 -10.32 15.52 -17.30
C SER A 68 -11.03 16.00 -18.54
N THR A 69 -10.97 15.19 -19.59
CA THR A 69 -11.61 15.52 -20.85
C THR A 69 -12.77 14.57 -21.08
N ILE A 70 -13.85 15.09 -21.65
CA ILE A 70 -15.02 14.32 -22.04
C ILE A 70 -15.00 14.20 -23.57
N ASP A 71 -15.07 12.98 -24.08
CA ASP A 71 -15.12 12.71 -25.51
C ASP A 71 -16.56 12.46 -25.96
N LEU A 72 -16.96 13.12 -27.03
CA LEU A 72 -18.25 12.95 -27.68
C LEU A 72 -18.05 12.36 -29.08
N ILE A 73 -18.60 11.17 -29.32
CA ILE A 73 -18.29 10.33 -30.48
C ILE A 73 -19.56 10.13 -31.32
N ARG A 74 -19.52 10.48 -32.61
CA ARG A 74 -20.55 10.16 -33.62
C ARG A 74 -19.88 9.58 -34.86
N GLY A 75 -20.06 8.27 -35.08
CA GLY A 75 -19.42 7.58 -36.20
C GLY A 75 -17.89 7.67 -36.10
N ASP A 76 -17.27 8.29 -37.10
CA ASP A 76 -15.83 8.55 -37.19
C ASP A 76 -15.40 9.91 -36.58
N VAL A 77 -16.36 10.73 -36.13
CA VAL A 77 -16.11 12.04 -35.54
C VAL A 77 -15.98 11.94 -34.03
N THR A 78 -14.85 12.40 -33.49
CA THR A 78 -14.61 12.53 -32.05
C THR A 78 -14.34 13.99 -31.69
N VAL A 79 -15.12 14.53 -30.77
CA VAL A 79 -14.94 15.88 -30.21
C VAL A 79 -14.54 15.76 -28.75
N ARG A 80 -13.34 16.26 -28.42
CA ARG A 80 -12.80 16.28 -27.05
C ARG A 80 -13.10 17.61 -26.37
N LEU A 81 -13.71 17.56 -25.21
CA LEU A 81 -14.13 18.71 -24.41
C LEU A 81 -13.45 18.69 -23.04
N ASP A 82 -13.29 19.84 -22.41
CA ASP A 82 -12.88 19.91 -21.01
C ASP A 82 -14.01 19.40 -20.08
N ALA A 83 -13.69 18.72 -18.98
CA ALA A 83 -14.69 18.18 -18.05
C ALA A 83 -15.48 19.27 -17.30
N GLY A 84 -14.96 20.50 -17.24
CA GLY A 84 -15.69 21.66 -16.76
C GLY A 84 -16.70 22.22 -17.77
N THR A 85 -16.81 21.65 -18.97
CA THR A 85 -17.76 22.12 -19.99
C THR A 85 -19.20 21.97 -19.48
N PRO A 86 -19.99 23.06 -19.40
CA PRO A 86 -21.37 23.00 -18.91
C PRO A 86 -22.24 22.05 -19.74
N ALA A 87 -23.12 21.29 -19.08
CA ALA A 87 -23.99 20.30 -19.72
C ALA A 87 -24.84 20.88 -20.87
N ALA A 88 -25.30 22.14 -20.74
CA ALA A 88 -26.03 22.83 -21.80
C ALA A 88 -25.20 22.95 -23.08
N ARG A 89 -23.91 23.29 -22.96
CA ARG A 89 -23.00 23.41 -24.10
C ARG A 89 -22.71 22.05 -24.75
N ILE A 90 -22.57 21.00 -23.95
CA ILE A 90 -22.43 19.62 -24.44
C ILE A 90 -23.67 19.22 -25.25
N ALA A 91 -24.87 19.51 -24.74
CA ALA A 91 -26.13 19.20 -25.43
C ALA A 91 -26.27 19.93 -26.77
N ASP A 92 -25.87 21.20 -26.84
CA ASP A 92 -25.89 21.97 -28.09
C ASP A 92 -24.91 21.42 -29.13
N ILE A 93 -23.71 21.03 -28.70
CA ILE A 93 -22.71 20.39 -29.57
C ILE A 93 -23.23 19.04 -30.06
N ALA A 94 -23.81 18.22 -29.18
CA ALA A 94 -24.40 16.94 -29.54
C ALA A 94 -25.53 17.09 -30.57
N ARG A 95 -26.38 18.12 -30.40
CA ARG A 95 -27.46 18.43 -31.34
C ARG A 95 -26.93 18.90 -32.70
N ALA A 96 -25.92 19.76 -32.71
CA ALA A 96 -25.28 20.22 -33.95
C ALA A 96 -24.61 19.05 -34.69
N LEU A 97 -24.00 18.13 -33.93
CA LEU A 97 -23.46 16.91 -34.48
C LEU A 97 -24.53 15.94 -34.96
N ALA A 98 -25.81 16.04 -34.59
CA ALA A 98 -26.86 15.12 -35.03
C ALA A 98 -27.43 15.43 -36.43
N THR A 99 -27.08 16.58 -37.00
CA THR A 99 -27.36 16.96 -38.40
C THR A 99 -26.54 16.12 -39.37
#